data_AF-A0AA39KXX2-F1
#
_entry.id   AF-A0AA39KXX2-F1
#
_cell.length_a   1.000
_cell.length_b   1.000
_cell.length_c   1.000
_cell.angle_alpha   90.00
_cell.angle_beta   90.00
_cell.angle_gamma   90.00
#
_symmetry.space_group_name_H-M   'P 1'
#
loop_
_entity.id
_entity.type
_entity.pdbx_description
1 polymer ?
#
loop_
_entity_poly.entity_id
_entity_poly.type
_entity_poly.pdbx_seq_one_letter_code
_entity_poly.pdbx_strand_id
1 'polypeptide(L)'
;MNALINNLRNTTFFINSILKNNGMSVARGFKSDLKIKWIKPPKISPISPQKSGDGGINFDLKENELLPMYKECKELEDADELVKKMFTFEFQHISHSTQRKKDIAADLVKQHQFDTDSFEVSLAKRTAQILCLQEYMKKHPRNGRFKHILKESIDRRKKLLSKLRKWDYKKFEWLLERLNLTFKPFVPFDQVRIERKASLRKLTAKHCEKLKQDKLDAYRAQLEDEKKTFFKEKLEQLQFIRNEEIACGVSPTVTEEEIEIARKQAAQYQ
;
A
#
# COMPACT_ATOMS: atom_id res chain seq x y z
N MET A 1 8.25 -50.09 -30.18
CA MET A 1 7.54 -50.92 -29.19
C MET A 1 7.49 -50.33 -27.76
N ASN A 2 8.18 -49.21 -27.45
CA ASN A 2 8.24 -48.70 -26.07
C ASN A 2 7.20 -47.63 -25.70
N ALA A 3 6.39 -47.14 -26.64
CA ALA A 3 5.33 -46.14 -26.35
C ALA A 3 4.02 -46.79 -25.86
N LEU A 4 3.70 -48.01 -26.29
CA LEU A 4 2.46 -48.70 -25.91
C LEU A 4 2.49 -49.25 -24.48
N ILE A 5 3.66 -49.65 -23.98
CA ILE A 5 3.82 -50.23 -22.63
C ILE A 5 3.68 -49.15 -21.53
N ASN A 6 4.08 -47.91 -21.81
CA ASN A 6 3.98 -46.80 -20.84
C ASN A 6 2.54 -46.30 -20.62
N ASN A 7 1.67 -46.44 -21.62
CA ASN A 7 0.26 -46.05 -21.48
C ASN A 7 -0.55 -47.04 -20.63
N LEU A 8 -0.19 -48.33 -20.63
CA LEU A 8 -0.84 -49.36 -19.81
C LEU A 8 -0.45 -49.28 -18.32
N ARG A 9 0.72 -48.73 -17.99
CA ARG A 9 1.14 -48.51 -16.59
C ARG A 9 0.44 -47.31 -15.93
N ASN A 10 0.00 -46.32 -16.71
CA ASN A 10 -0.70 -45.15 -16.17
C ASN A 10 -2.20 -45.38 -15.94
N THR A 11 -2.85 -46.25 -16.73
CA THR A 11 -4.27 -46.57 -16.56
C THR A 11 -4.54 -47.38 -15.28
N THR A 12 -3.63 -48.28 -14.90
CA THR A 12 -3.76 -49.08 -13.67
C THR A 12 -3.63 -48.25 -12.39
N PHE A 13 -2.82 -47.18 -12.40
CA PHE A 13 -2.76 -46.22 -11.28
C PHE A 13 -4.03 -45.36 -11.16
N PHE A 14 -4.61 -44.94 -12.29
CA PHE A 14 -5.86 -44.16 -12.27
C PHE A 14 -7.05 -44.99 -11.76
N ILE A 15 -7.19 -46.23 -12.23
CA ILE A 15 -8.31 -47.10 -11.82
C ILE A 15 -8.20 -47.50 -10.34
N ASN A 16 -6.98 -47.76 -9.83
CA ASN A 16 -6.78 -48.05 -8.41
C ASN A 16 -7.04 -46.85 -7.49
N SER A 17 -6.88 -45.61 -7.97
CA SER A 17 -7.23 -44.41 -7.19
C SER A 17 -8.73 -44.16 -7.09
N ILE A 18 -9.49 -44.58 -8.11
CA ILE A 18 -10.95 -44.45 -8.17
C ILE A 18 -11.61 -45.54 -7.31
N LEU A 19 -11.14 -46.78 -7.39
CA LEU A 19 -11.68 -47.90 -6.60
C LEU A 19 -11.33 -47.83 -5.10
N LYS A 20 -10.19 -47.22 -4.72
CA LYS A 20 -9.88 -46.97 -3.30
C LYS A 20 -10.73 -45.87 -2.65
N ASN A 21 -11.48 -45.10 -3.44
CA ASN A 21 -12.35 -44.01 -2.96
C ASN A 21 -13.84 -44.33 -3.12
N ASN A 22 -14.23 -45.62 -3.17
CA ASN A 22 -15.63 -46.05 -3.14
C ASN A 22 -16.24 -45.95 -1.72
N GLY A 23 -16.21 -44.75 -1.15
CA GLY A 23 -16.80 -44.49 0.15
C GLY A 23 -16.27 -43.20 0.75
N MET A 24 -16.97 -42.10 0.46
CA MET A 24 -16.87 -40.86 1.22
C MET A 24 -15.54 -40.08 1.10
N SER A 25 -15.18 -39.65 -0.10
CA SER A 25 -14.64 -38.28 -0.19
C SER A 25 -15.81 -37.31 0.01
N VAL A 26 -16.39 -37.27 1.22
CA VAL A 26 -17.17 -36.11 1.58
C VAL A 26 -16.16 -34.98 1.59
N ALA A 27 -16.15 -34.20 0.52
CA ALA A 27 -15.68 -32.84 0.59
C ALA A 27 -16.61 -32.16 1.61
N ARG A 28 -16.31 -32.35 2.90
CA ARG A 28 -16.87 -31.60 4.02
C ARG A 28 -16.27 -30.20 3.89
N GLY A 29 -16.62 -29.51 2.80
CA GLY A 29 -16.61 -28.07 2.80
C GLY A 29 -17.69 -27.69 3.78
N PHE A 30 -17.33 -27.61 5.06
CA PHE A 30 -18.15 -26.96 6.08
C PHE A 30 -18.45 -25.57 5.50
N LYS A 31 -19.65 -25.41 4.94
CA LYS A 31 -20.15 -24.11 4.53
C LYS A 31 -20.41 -23.41 5.85
N SER A 32 -19.43 -22.63 6.31
CA SER A 32 -19.63 -21.81 7.48
C SER A 32 -20.76 -20.83 7.16
N ASP A 33 -21.82 -20.81 7.96
CA ASP A 33 -22.90 -19.81 7.86
C ASP A 33 -22.44 -18.38 8.21
N LEU A 34 -21.15 -18.22 8.52
CA LEU A 34 -20.50 -16.93 8.66
C LEU A 34 -20.69 -16.12 7.38
N LYS A 35 -21.21 -14.89 7.52
CA LYS A 35 -21.36 -13.88 6.44
C LYS A 35 -20.02 -13.32 5.95
N ILE A 36 -18.95 -14.11 6.01
CA ILE A 36 -17.58 -13.72 5.65
C ILE A 36 -17.23 -14.39 4.31
N LYS A 37 -17.27 -13.61 3.24
CA LYS A 37 -16.84 -14.07 1.92
C LYS A 37 -15.38 -13.67 1.67
N TRP A 38 -14.50 -14.66 1.55
CA TRP A 38 -13.15 -14.38 1.08
C TRP A 38 -13.12 -14.17 -0.44
N ILE A 39 -12.74 -12.97 -0.86
CA ILE A 39 -12.42 -12.64 -2.26
C ILE A 39 -10.91 -12.51 -2.36
N LYS A 40 -10.31 -13.22 -3.32
CA LYS A 40 -8.87 -13.12 -3.55
C LYS A 40 -8.54 -11.72 -4.11
N PRO A 41 -7.70 -10.92 -3.44
CA PRO A 41 -7.35 -9.60 -3.94
C PRO A 41 -6.57 -9.73 -5.27
N PRO A 42 -6.74 -8.79 -6.21
CA PRO A 42 -6.03 -8.80 -7.47
C PRO A 42 -4.52 -8.66 -7.25
N LYS A 43 -3.73 -9.42 -8.02
CA LYS A 43 -2.26 -9.36 -7.92
C LYS A 43 -1.76 -8.15 -8.69
N ILE A 44 -1.34 -7.12 -7.96
CA ILE A 44 -0.71 -5.93 -8.55
C ILE A 44 0.73 -6.29 -9.00
N SER A 45 1.05 -6.03 -10.27
CA SER A 45 2.38 -6.28 -10.82
C SER A 45 3.44 -5.43 -10.09
N PRO A 46 4.63 -5.97 -9.74
CA PRO A 46 5.74 -5.20 -9.17
C PRO A 46 6.18 -4.00 -10.00
N ILE A 47 5.88 -4.04 -11.30
CA ILE A 47 6.27 -3.06 -12.31
C ILE A 47 5.26 -1.91 -12.44
N SER A 48 4.03 -2.12 -11.96
CA SER A 48 2.97 -1.12 -12.09
C SER A 48 3.35 0.18 -11.36
N PRO A 49 3.03 1.36 -11.94
CA PRO A 49 3.28 2.67 -11.31
C PRO A 49 2.73 2.76 -9.89
N GLN A 50 1.54 2.18 -9.65
CA GLN A 50 0.93 2.12 -8.32
C GLN A 50 1.81 1.41 -7.30
N LYS A 51 2.54 0.35 -7.66
CA LYS A 51 3.39 -0.41 -6.73
C LYS A 51 4.80 0.15 -6.61
N SER A 52 5.34 0.73 -7.68
CA SER A 52 6.64 1.41 -7.66
C SER A 52 6.59 2.79 -7.02
N GLY A 53 5.42 3.44 -7.00
CA GLY A 53 5.24 4.79 -6.47
C GLY A 53 5.52 5.89 -7.49
N ASP A 54 5.25 5.63 -8.78
CA ASP A 54 5.53 6.58 -9.86
C ASP A 54 4.27 7.38 -10.20
N GLY A 55 4.31 8.70 -10.00
CA GLY A 55 3.23 9.63 -10.36
C GLY A 55 3.30 10.13 -11.81
N GLY A 56 4.41 9.89 -12.50
CA GLY A 56 4.65 10.32 -13.88
C GLY A 56 5.35 11.68 -13.95
N ILE A 57 6.18 11.85 -14.98
CA ILE A 57 6.90 13.08 -15.31
C ILE A 57 6.42 13.53 -16.68
N ASN A 58 6.11 14.82 -16.83
CA ASN A 58 5.84 15.37 -18.15
C ASN A 58 7.18 15.61 -18.86
N PHE A 59 7.39 14.95 -20.00
CA PHE A 59 8.63 15.08 -20.77
C PHE A 59 8.54 16.13 -21.87
N ASP A 60 7.35 16.64 -22.23
CA ASP A 60 7.15 17.67 -23.27
C ASP A 60 7.96 17.48 -24.58
N LEU A 61 8.21 16.23 -24.97
CA LEU A 61 9.02 15.91 -26.15
C LEU A 61 8.18 15.98 -27.42
N LYS A 62 8.60 16.85 -28.35
CA LYS A 62 8.02 16.95 -29.70
C LYS A 62 8.85 16.13 -30.68
N GLU A 63 8.17 15.36 -31.53
CA GLU A 63 8.83 14.51 -32.54
C GLU A 63 9.65 15.34 -33.55
N ASN A 64 9.19 16.56 -33.83
CA ASN A 64 9.86 17.50 -34.75
C ASN A 64 11.04 18.26 -34.10
N GLU A 65 11.33 18.03 -32.82
CA GLU A 65 12.46 18.69 -32.16
C GLU A 65 13.79 18.09 -32.65
N LEU A 66 14.76 18.97 -32.92
CA LEU A 66 16.11 18.60 -33.30
C LEU A 66 16.86 17.96 -32.12
N LEU A 67 17.70 16.97 -32.42
CA LEU A 67 18.56 16.34 -31.42
C LEU A 67 19.46 17.38 -30.72
N PRO A 68 19.64 17.32 -29.38
CA PRO A 68 20.41 18.31 -28.62
C PRO A 68 21.81 18.55 -29.16
N MET A 69 22.47 17.50 -29.67
CA MET A 69 23.85 17.58 -30.18
C MET A 69 23.98 18.43 -31.44
N TYR A 70 22.90 18.59 -32.20
CA TYR A 70 22.89 19.33 -33.46
C TYR A 70 22.24 20.71 -33.34
N LYS A 71 21.75 21.09 -32.15
CA LYS A 71 21.07 22.38 -31.94
C LYS A 71 21.94 23.61 -32.17
N GLU A 72 23.25 23.46 -32.00
CA GLU A 72 24.22 24.55 -32.14
C GLU A 72 25.01 24.47 -33.46
N CYS A 73 24.67 23.53 -34.35
CA CYS A 73 25.36 23.35 -35.63
C CYS A 73 24.86 24.36 -36.67
N LYS A 74 25.72 25.32 -37.01
CA LYS A 74 25.42 26.39 -37.98
C LYS A 74 25.17 25.84 -39.38
N GLU A 75 25.91 24.80 -39.76
CA GLU A 75 25.82 24.14 -41.06
C GLU A 75 24.44 23.51 -41.28
N LEU A 76 23.74 23.15 -40.20
CA LEU A 76 22.41 22.55 -40.28
C LEU A 76 21.32 23.62 -40.45
N GLU A 77 21.57 24.86 -40.04
CA GLU A 77 20.63 25.98 -40.25
C GLU A 77 20.50 26.32 -41.74
N ASP A 78 21.59 26.21 -42.49
CA ASP A 78 21.65 26.47 -43.94
C ASP A 78 21.21 25.27 -44.80
N ALA A 79 21.08 24.09 -44.19
CA ALA A 79 20.75 22.86 -44.91
C ALA A 79 19.31 22.82 -45.43
N ASP A 80 19.08 21.96 -46.42
CA ASP A 80 17.75 21.68 -46.98
C ASP A 80 16.79 21.12 -45.92
N GLU A 81 15.50 21.36 -46.10
CA GLU A 81 14.45 20.97 -45.15
C GLU A 81 14.42 19.46 -44.91
N LEU A 82 14.66 18.67 -45.96
CA LEU A 82 14.76 17.21 -45.86
C LEU A 82 15.91 16.78 -44.94
N VAL A 83 17.07 17.43 -45.07
CA VAL A 83 18.24 17.17 -44.23
C VAL A 83 17.94 17.53 -42.79
N LYS A 84 17.34 18.71 -42.54
CA LYS A 84 16.90 19.12 -41.20
C LYS A 84 15.94 18.10 -40.57
N LYS A 85 15.00 17.57 -41.36
CA LYS A 85 14.05 16.54 -40.91
C LYS A 85 14.75 15.25 -40.47
N MET A 86 15.83 14.83 -41.13
CA MET A 86 16.56 13.62 -40.75
C MET A 86 17.16 13.69 -39.33
N PHE A 87 17.45 14.88 -38.82
CA PHE A 87 18.04 15.08 -37.48
C PHE A 87 17.01 15.33 -36.37
N THR A 88 15.70 15.26 -36.67
CA THR A 88 14.63 15.36 -35.66
C THR A 88 14.41 14.02 -34.95
N PHE A 89 13.77 14.03 -33.77
CA PHE A 89 13.47 12.80 -33.03
C PHE A 89 12.58 11.81 -33.80
N GLU A 90 11.75 12.28 -34.75
CA GLU A 90 10.88 11.45 -35.59
C GLU A 90 11.68 10.37 -36.37
N PHE A 91 12.83 10.73 -36.95
CA PHE A 91 13.64 9.83 -37.79
C PHE A 91 14.76 9.12 -37.03
N GLN A 92 14.87 9.37 -35.73
CA GLN A 92 15.97 8.86 -34.91
C GLN A 92 15.57 7.64 -34.11
N HIS A 93 16.57 6.82 -33.76
CA HIS A 93 16.33 5.63 -32.96
C HIS A 93 15.78 6.00 -31.57
N ILE A 94 14.88 5.18 -31.02
CA ILE A 94 14.20 5.40 -29.73
C ILE A 94 15.16 5.58 -28.53
N SER A 95 16.42 5.19 -28.68
CA SER A 95 17.47 5.48 -27.69
C SER A 95 17.68 6.97 -27.49
N HIS A 96 17.62 7.78 -28.55
CA HIS A 96 17.79 9.23 -28.49
C HIS A 96 16.64 9.89 -27.72
N SER A 97 15.39 9.52 -28.02
CA SER A 97 14.24 10.04 -27.28
C SER A 97 14.25 9.58 -25.82
N THR A 98 14.64 8.33 -25.55
CA THR A 98 14.82 7.83 -24.18
C THR A 98 15.90 8.57 -23.42
N GLN A 99 17.03 8.89 -24.09
CA GLN A 99 18.11 9.66 -23.47
C GLN A 99 17.65 11.08 -23.18
N ARG A 100 16.96 11.73 -24.13
CA ARG A 100 16.41 13.06 -23.93
C ARG A 100 15.41 13.11 -22.76
N LYS A 101 14.54 12.10 -22.60
CA LYS A 101 13.65 11.99 -21.42
C LYS A 101 14.44 11.94 -20.10
N LYS A 102 15.59 11.27 -20.06
CA LYS A 102 16.46 11.23 -18.88
C LYS A 102 17.12 12.57 -18.63
N ASP A 103 17.54 13.27 -19.67
CA ASP A 103 18.17 14.58 -19.55
C ASP A 103 17.17 15.62 -19.03
N ILE A 104 15.93 15.62 -19.56
CA ILE A 104 14.84 16.48 -19.06
C ILE A 104 14.55 16.20 -17.59
N ALA A 105 14.45 14.92 -17.19
CA ALA A 105 14.26 14.60 -15.78
C ALA A 105 15.45 15.04 -14.91
N ALA A 106 16.68 14.92 -15.42
CA ALA A 106 17.86 15.39 -14.71
C ALA A 106 17.84 16.92 -14.55
N ASP A 107 17.47 17.66 -15.59
CA ASP A 107 17.42 19.13 -15.58
C ASP A 107 16.47 19.69 -14.52
N LEU A 108 15.44 18.95 -14.12
CA LEU A 108 14.54 19.31 -13.01
C LEU A 108 15.23 19.34 -11.63
N VAL A 109 16.39 18.68 -11.52
CA VAL A 109 17.00 18.32 -10.22
C VAL A 109 18.49 18.68 -10.14
N LYS A 110 19.16 18.96 -11.27
CA LYS A 110 20.57 19.34 -11.31
C LYS A 110 20.86 20.55 -10.42
N GLN A 111 21.99 20.50 -9.71
CA GLN A 111 22.48 21.63 -8.92
C GLN A 111 23.25 22.65 -9.77
N HIS A 112 23.97 22.15 -10.78
CA HIS A 112 24.74 22.95 -11.73
C HIS A 112 24.63 22.36 -13.15
N GLN A 113 25.01 23.13 -14.17
CA GLN A 113 24.85 22.76 -15.58
C GLN A 113 25.53 21.41 -15.93
N PHE A 114 26.72 21.20 -15.39
CA PHE A 114 27.53 19.99 -15.62
C PHE A 114 27.27 18.85 -14.63
N ASP A 115 26.20 18.91 -13.83
CA ASP A 115 25.89 17.85 -12.87
C ASP A 115 25.32 16.63 -13.61
N THR A 116 26.12 15.58 -13.74
CA THR A 116 25.76 14.37 -14.48
C THR A 116 25.39 13.21 -13.57
N ASP A 117 26.02 13.08 -12.40
CA ASP A 117 26.04 11.84 -11.63
C ASP A 117 25.81 12.02 -10.13
N SER A 118 25.34 13.20 -9.69
CA SER A 118 24.85 13.37 -8.32
C SER A 118 23.76 12.35 -7.96
N PHE A 119 23.52 12.16 -6.66
CA PHE A 119 22.50 11.21 -6.20
C PHE A 119 21.13 11.56 -6.76
N GLU A 120 20.83 12.85 -6.77
CA GLU A 120 19.58 13.43 -7.22
C GLU A 120 19.41 13.24 -8.74
N VAL A 121 20.43 13.55 -9.53
CA VAL A 121 20.43 13.33 -10.99
C VAL A 121 20.36 11.85 -11.36
N SER A 122 21.12 10.98 -10.70
CA SER A 122 21.07 9.54 -10.92
C SER A 122 19.66 8.98 -10.67
N LEU A 123 18.98 9.49 -9.66
CA LEU A 123 17.62 9.09 -9.30
C LEU A 123 16.60 9.60 -10.31
N ALA A 124 16.74 10.83 -10.79
CA ALA A 124 15.93 11.40 -11.87
C ALA A 124 16.08 10.59 -13.17
N LYS A 125 17.32 10.33 -13.61
CA LYS A 125 17.61 9.50 -14.80
C LYS A 125 17.02 8.09 -14.69
N ARG A 126 17.12 7.45 -13.52
CA ARG A 126 16.51 6.14 -13.25
C ARG A 126 14.98 6.20 -13.30
N THR A 127 14.38 7.28 -12.79
CA THR A 127 12.94 7.47 -12.82
C THR A 127 12.43 7.61 -14.24
N ALA A 128 13.09 8.43 -15.07
CA ALA A 128 12.78 8.52 -16.49
C ALA A 128 12.93 7.17 -17.21
N GLN A 129 14.01 6.43 -16.93
CA GLN A 129 14.20 5.09 -17.48
C GLN A 129 13.08 4.12 -17.09
N ILE A 130 12.61 4.15 -15.84
CA ILE A 130 11.50 3.31 -15.36
C ILE A 130 10.22 3.65 -16.10
N LEU A 131 9.90 4.93 -16.29
CA LEU A 131 8.71 5.36 -17.03
C LEU A 131 8.74 4.89 -18.49
N CYS A 132 9.86 5.06 -19.19
CA CYS A 132 10.04 4.55 -20.56
C CYS A 132 9.89 3.03 -20.64
N LEU A 133 10.49 2.30 -19.70
CA LEU A 133 10.38 0.84 -19.63
C LEU A 133 8.96 0.39 -19.29
N GLN A 134 8.21 1.13 -18.46
CA GLN A 134 6.80 0.86 -18.18
C GLN A 134 5.94 1.04 -19.43
N GLU A 135 6.14 2.10 -20.21
CA GLU A 135 5.49 2.32 -21.51
C GLU A 135 5.78 1.16 -22.48
N TYR A 136 7.05 0.75 -22.58
CA TYR A 136 7.46 -0.39 -23.39
C TYR A 136 6.77 -1.69 -22.93
N MET A 137 6.73 -1.95 -21.63
CA MET A 137 6.10 -3.16 -21.07
C MET A 137 4.57 -3.18 -21.22
N LYS A 138 3.91 -2.01 -21.34
CA LYS A 138 2.49 -1.94 -21.71
C LYS A 138 2.27 -2.45 -23.13
N LYS A 139 3.15 -2.09 -24.08
CA LYS A 139 3.10 -2.55 -25.48
C LYS A 139 3.54 -4.01 -25.63
N HIS A 140 4.57 -4.44 -24.88
CA HIS A 140 5.20 -5.76 -25.01
C HIS A 140 5.25 -6.53 -23.68
N PRO A 141 4.11 -6.99 -23.13
CA PRO A 141 4.03 -7.58 -21.79
C PRO A 141 4.76 -8.93 -21.64
N ARG A 142 4.99 -9.64 -22.76
CA ARG A 142 5.62 -10.97 -22.78
C ARG A 142 7.16 -10.91 -22.72
N ASN A 143 7.77 -9.74 -22.90
CA ASN A 143 9.22 -9.62 -22.94
C ASN A 143 9.85 -9.77 -21.54
N GLY A 144 10.37 -10.97 -21.25
CA GLY A 144 10.93 -11.31 -19.94
C GLY A 144 12.21 -10.55 -19.58
N ARG A 145 13.06 -10.23 -20.58
CA ARG A 145 14.33 -9.52 -20.36
C ARG A 145 14.10 -8.10 -19.86
N PHE A 146 13.27 -7.33 -20.55
CA PHE A 146 12.95 -5.96 -20.13
C PHE A 146 12.15 -5.92 -18.84
N LYS A 147 11.29 -6.93 -18.60
CA LYS A 147 10.61 -7.10 -17.31
C LYS A 147 11.59 -7.24 -16.14
N HIS A 148 12.70 -7.94 -16.35
CA HIS A 148 13.75 -8.08 -15.34
C HIS A 148 14.51 -6.76 -15.15
N ILE A 149 14.97 -6.14 -16.24
CA ILE A 149 15.68 -4.85 -16.21
C ILE A 149 14.85 -3.77 -15.49
N LEU A 150 13.54 -3.74 -15.73
CA LEU A 150 12.63 -2.80 -15.10
C LEU A 150 12.51 -3.03 -13.58
N LYS A 151 12.41 -4.29 -13.15
CA LYS A 151 12.43 -4.62 -11.71
C LYS A 151 13.73 -4.19 -11.06
N GLU A 152 14.88 -4.53 -11.66
CA GLU A 152 16.18 -4.13 -11.14
C GLU A 152 16.31 -2.60 -11.05
N SER A 153 15.81 -1.88 -12.06
CA SER A 153 15.83 -0.41 -12.07
C SER A 153 15.00 0.18 -10.94
N ILE A 154 13.81 -0.38 -10.68
CA ILE A 154 12.96 0.01 -9.55
C ILE A 154 13.66 -0.26 -8.22
N ASP A 155 14.28 -1.43 -8.04
CA ASP A 155 14.95 -1.81 -6.80
C ASP A 155 16.21 -0.98 -6.55
N ARG A 156 17.01 -0.71 -7.59
CA ARG A 156 18.17 0.20 -7.51
C ARG A 156 17.73 1.61 -7.12
N ARG A 157 16.66 2.13 -7.71
CA ARG A 157 16.11 3.45 -7.34
C ARG A 157 15.62 3.48 -5.90
N LYS A 158 14.90 2.44 -5.44
CA LYS A 158 14.46 2.32 -4.04
C LYS A 158 15.63 2.31 -3.06
N LYS A 159 16.72 1.61 -3.41
CA LYS A 159 17.95 1.61 -2.62
C LYS A 159 18.57 3.01 -2.53
N LEU A 160 18.58 3.77 -3.62
CA LEU A 160 19.05 5.16 -3.63
C LEU A 160 18.15 6.08 -2.80
N LEU A 161 16.82 6.02 -2.96
CA LEU A 161 15.87 6.77 -2.14
C LEU A 161 16.04 6.47 -0.65
N SER A 162 16.27 5.21 -0.29
CA SER A 162 16.49 4.79 1.10
C SER A 162 17.81 5.32 1.66
N LYS A 163 18.85 5.46 0.82
CA LYS A 163 20.12 6.09 1.22
C LYS A 163 19.94 7.59 1.41
N LEU A 164 19.30 8.26 0.44
CA LEU A 164 19.08 9.70 0.47
C LEU A 164 18.26 10.09 1.71
N ARG A 165 17.17 9.36 2.02
CA ARG A 165 16.35 9.56 3.21
C ARG A 165 17.16 9.51 4.52
N LYS A 166 18.21 8.69 4.58
CA LYS A 166 19.09 8.58 5.77
C LYS A 166 20.12 9.70 5.84
N TRP A 167 20.59 10.18 4.68
CA TRP A 167 21.64 11.18 4.59
C TRP A 167 21.10 12.61 4.71
N ASP A 168 20.11 12.95 3.89
CA ASP A 168 19.50 14.28 3.85
C ASP A 168 18.00 14.15 3.60
N TYR A 169 17.24 14.36 4.67
CA TYR A 169 15.80 14.23 4.64
C TYR A 169 15.11 15.37 3.86
N LYS A 170 15.65 16.59 3.93
CA LYS A 170 15.07 17.76 3.23
C LYS A 170 15.21 17.60 1.71
N LYS A 171 16.39 17.19 1.26
CA LYS A 171 16.61 16.87 -0.16
C LYS A 171 15.75 15.70 -0.63
N PHE A 172 15.54 14.71 0.24
CA PHE A 172 14.67 13.59 -0.07
C PHE A 172 13.22 14.04 -0.33
N GLU A 173 12.63 14.88 0.51
CA GLU A 173 11.26 15.39 0.31
C GLU A 173 11.16 16.25 -0.96
N TRP A 174 12.09 17.20 -1.13
CA TRP A 174 12.17 18.04 -2.32
C TRP A 174 12.25 17.20 -3.61
N LEU A 175 13.05 16.13 -3.61
CA LEU A 175 13.19 15.24 -4.76
C LEU A 175 11.90 14.48 -5.09
N LEU A 176 11.16 14.04 -4.05
CA LEU A 176 9.88 13.35 -4.25
C LEU A 176 8.86 14.28 -4.90
N GLU A 177 8.80 15.53 -4.46
CA GLU A 177 7.92 16.55 -5.06
C GLU A 177 8.30 16.84 -6.51
N ARG A 178 9.58 17.11 -6.79
CA ARG A 178 10.07 17.46 -8.12
C ARG A 178 9.86 16.36 -9.15
N LEU A 179 10.06 15.10 -8.76
CA LEU A 179 9.90 13.94 -9.66
C LEU A 179 8.51 13.30 -9.58
N ASN A 180 7.59 13.88 -8.80
CA ASN A 180 6.24 13.35 -8.54
C ASN A 180 6.27 11.87 -8.14
N LEU A 181 7.01 11.55 -7.08
CA LEU A 181 7.23 10.20 -6.58
C LEU A 181 6.60 10.00 -5.20
N THR A 182 5.96 8.85 -5.01
CA THR A 182 5.48 8.40 -3.70
C THR A 182 6.44 7.35 -3.15
N PHE A 183 7.20 7.69 -2.11
CA PHE A 183 8.10 6.73 -1.48
C PHE A 183 7.34 5.62 -0.76
N LYS A 184 7.63 4.36 -1.13
CA LYS A 184 7.12 3.17 -0.47
C LYS A 184 8.26 2.45 0.23
N PRO A 185 8.30 2.42 1.58
CA PRO A 185 9.37 1.76 2.30
C PRO A 185 9.39 0.26 2.00
N PHE A 186 10.59 -0.31 1.96
CA PHE A 186 10.74 -1.76 1.94
C PHE A 186 10.37 -2.32 3.31
N VAL A 187 9.37 -3.20 3.34
CA VAL A 187 8.95 -3.95 4.52
C VAL A 187 9.54 -5.37 4.45
N PRO A 188 10.55 -5.72 5.28
CA PRO A 188 11.24 -7.00 5.18
C PRO A 188 10.35 -8.22 5.46
N PHE A 189 9.33 -8.07 6.31
CA PHE A 189 8.58 -9.19 6.88
C PHE A 189 7.16 -9.36 6.29
N ASP A 190 6.69 -8.46 5.44
CA ASP A 190 5.29 -8.43 4.98
C ASP A 190 5.04 -9.04 3.60
N GLN A 191 6.03 -9.70 2.99
CA GLN A 191 5.83 -10.41 1.72
C GLN A 191 5.14 -11.76 1.93
N VAL A 192 4.09 -11.79 2.74
CA VAL A 192 3.30 -12.99 2.97
C VAL A 192 2.52 -13.31 1.70
N ARG A 193 2.68 -14.54 1.20
CA ARG A 193 1.87 -15.03 0.09
C ARG A 193 0.40 -14.99 0.50
N ILE A 194 -0.43 -14.39 -0.35
CA ILE A 194 -1.88 -14.32 -0.09
C ILE A 194 -2.49 -15.70 -0.33
N GLU A 195 -2.76 -16.41 0.75
CA GLU A 195 -3.35 -17.75 0.77
C GLU A 195 -4.77 -17.73 1.33
N ARG A 196 -5.66 -18.54 0.75
CA ARG A 196 -7.08 -18.64 1.16
C ARG A 196 -7.25 -18.91 2.65
N LYS A 197 -6.53 -19.90 3.19
CA LYS A 197 -6.67 -20.33 4.58
C LYS A 197 -6.20 -19.24 5.55
N ALA A 198 -5.04 -18.65 5.29
CA ALA A 198 -4.48 -17.59 6.11
C ALA A 198 -5.35 -16.32 6.09
N SER A 199 -5.85 -15.92 4.91
CA SER A 199 -6.74 -14.77 4.79
C SER A 199 -8.10 -15.02 5.44
N LEU A 200 -8.67 -16.22 5.31
CA LEU A 200 -9.93 -16.56 5.94
C LEU A 200 -9.80 -16.54 7.47
N ARG A 201 -8.72 -17.10 8.03
CA ARG A 201 -8.42 -16.96 9.47
C ARG A 201 -8.34 -15.50 9.93
N LYS A 202 -7.66 -14.64 9.17
CA LYS A 202 -7.59 -13.20 9.46
C LYS A 202 -8.97 -12.53 9.40
N LEU A 203 -9.79 -12.87 8.42
CA LEU A 203 -11.16 -12.33 8.29
C LEU A 203 -12.06 -12.81 9.44
N THR A 204 -11.97 -14.08 9.82
CA THR A 204 -12.69 -14.64 10.97
C THR A 204 -12.25 -13.98 12.26
N ALA A 205 -10.94 -13.79 12.48
CA ALA A 205 -10.42 -13.08 13.66
C ALA A 205 -10.98 -11.65 13.74
N LYS A 206 -10.90 -10.89 12.65
CA LYS A 206 -11.48 -9.54 12.56
C LYS A 206 -12.98 -9.51 12.83
N HIS A 207 -13.71 -10.51 12.34
CA HIS A 207 -15.15 -10.62 12.59
C HIS A 207 -15.43 -10.91 14.08
N CYS A 208 -14.70 -11.84 14.69
CA CYS A 208 -14.82 -12.13 16.11
C CYS A 208 -14.43 -10.92 16.99
N GLU A 209 -13.38 -10.18 16.61
CA GLU A 209 -13.01 -8.92 17.26
C GLU A 209 -14.13 -7.89 17.16
N LYS A 210 -14.73 -7.71 15.97
CA LYS A 210 -15.86 -6.82 15.79
C LYS A 210 -17.05 -7.23 16.69
N LEU A 211 -17.41 -8.51 16.70
CA LEU A 211 -18.50 -9.01 17.56
C LEU A 211 -18.21 -8.79 19.05
N LYS A 212 -16.95 -8.94 19.48
CA LYS A 212 -16.56 -8.65 20.87
C LYS A 212 -16.73 -7.17 21.17
N GLN A 213 -16.29 -6.30 20.27
CA GLN A 213 -16.41 -4.85 20.43
C GLN A 213 -17.86 -4.41 20.47
N ASP A 214 -18.70 -4.88 19.54
CA ASP A 214 -20.13 -4.56 19.50
C ASP A 214 -20.82 -4.98 20.83
N LYS A 215 -20.44 -6.12 21.41
CA LYS A 215 -20.95 -6.57 22.72
C LYS A 215 -20.45 -5.71 23.89
N LEU A 216 -19.15 -5.37 23.89
CA LEU A 216 -18.57 -4.51 24.93
C LEU A 216 -19.18 -3.11 24.88
N ASP A 217 -19.43 -2.58 23.69
CA ASP A 217 -20.02 -1.25 23.51
C ASP A 217 -21.50 -1.26 23.90
N ALA A 218 -22.25 -2.32 23.58
CA ALA A 218 -23.62 -2.50 24.08
C ALA A 218 -23.68 -2.60 25.61
N TYR A 219 -22.77 -3.35 26.23
CA TYR A 219 -22.70 -3.47 27.68
C TYR A 219 -22.28 -2.15 28.35
N ARG A 220 -21.34 -1.42 27.76
CA ARG A 220 -20.97 -0.07 28.22
C ARG A 220 -22.17 0.86 28.19
N ALA A 221 -22.98 0.84 27.13
CA ALA A 221 -24.20 1.65 27.06
C ALA A 221 -25.18 1.30 28.19
N GLN A 222 -25.40 0.01 28.47
CA GLN A 222 -26.23 -0.43 29.59
C GLN A 222 -25.70 0.08 30.94
N LEU A 223 -24.39 -0.04 31.18
CA LEU A 223 -23.76 0.47 32.41
C LEU A 223 -23.84 1.98 32.53
N GLU A 224 -23.76 2.74 31.43
CA GLU A 224 -23.95 4.19 31.47
C GLU A 224 -25.40 4.57 31.86
N ASP A 225 -26.39 3.79 31.44
CA ASP A 225 -27.78 3.99 31.87
C ASP A 225 -27.99 3.62 33.34
N GLU A 226 -27.43 2.50 33.81
CA GLU A 226 -27.47 2.08 35.22
C GLU A 226 -26.72 3.03 36.15
N LYS A 227 -25.66 3.69 35.68
CA LYS A 227 -24.96 4.73 36.46
C LYS A 227 -25.91 5.87 36.84
N LYS A 228 -26.83 6.25 35.95
CA LYS A 228 -27.78 7.35 36.22
C LYS A 228 -28.70 7.01 37.38
N THR A 229 -29.21 5.78 37.44
CA THR A 229 -30.06 5.33 38.54
C THR A 229 -29.24 5.18 39.82
N PHE A 230 -28.06 4.56 39.73
CA PHE A 230 -27.16 4.37 40.86
C PHE A 230 -26.79 5.67 41.59
N PHE A 231 -26.43 6.74 40.86
CA PHE A 231 -26.06 8.00 41.50
C PHE A 231 -27.24 8.72 42.15
N LYS A 232 -28.47 8.55 41.64
CA LYS A 232 -29.69 9.06 42.28
C LYS A 232 -29.95 8.32 43.60
N GLU A 233 -29.97 7.00 43.56
CA GLU A 233 -30.17 6.15 44.74
C GLU A 233 -29.09 6.37 45.79
N LYS A 234 -27.82 6.52 45.36
CA LYS A 234 -26.70 6.81 46.25
C LYS A 234 -26.90 8.14 47.00
N LEU A 235 -27.36 9.18 46.32
CA LEU A 235 -27.64 10.47 46.95
C LEU A 235 -28.77 10.36 47.98
N GLU A 236 -29.86 9.68 47.63
CA GLU A 236 -31.00 9.44 48.52
C GLU A 236 -30.60 8.64 49.76
N GLN A 237 -29.81 7.57 49.58
CA GLN A 237 -29.31 6.73 50.68
C GLN A 237 -28.37 7.48 51.61
N LEU A 238 -27.43 8.28 51.08
CA LEU A 238 -26.54 9.10 51.92
C LEU A 238 -27.32 10.13 52.75
N GLN A 239 -28.35 10.74 52.17
CA GLN A 239 -29.24 11.65 52.90
C GLN A 239 -30.05 10.91 53.97
N PHE A 240 -30.59 9.73 53.64
CA PHE A 240 -31.35 8.90 54.58
C PHE A 240 -30.50 8.47 55.77
N ILE A 241 -29.30 7.92 55.55
CA ILE A 241 -28.39 7.47 56.61
C ILE A 241 -28.09 8.62 57.57
N ARG A 242 -27.71 9.79 57.04
CA ARG A 242 -27.39 10.96 57.88
C ARG A 242 -28.59 11.40 58.73
N ASN A 243 -29.80 11.40 58.16
CA ASN A 243 -31.02 11.79 58.88
C ASN A 243 -31.37 10.79 60.00
N GLU A 244 -31.23 9.49 59.74
CA GLU A 244 -31.47 8.44 60.74
C GLU A 244 -30.44 8.49 61.87
N GLU A 245 -29.16 8.69 61.57
CA GLU A 245 -28.11 8.84 62.61
C GLU A 245 -28.41 10.01 63.55
N ILE A 246 -28.84 11.15 62.99
CA ILE A 246 -29.27 12.33 63.75
C ILE A 246 -30.51 12.01 64.60
N ALA A 247 -31.49 11.32 64.03
CA ALA A 247 -32.72 10.94 64.75
C ALA A 247 -32.45 9.98 65.91
N CYS A 248 -31.50 9.05 65.75
CA CYS A 248 -31.04 8.13 66.80
C CYS A 248 -30.11 8.79 67.84
N GLY A 249 -29.74 10.06 67.66
CA GLY A 249 -28.88 10.81 68.60
C GLY A 249 -27.40 10.43 68.55
N VAL A 250 -26.96 9.78 67.47
CA VAL A 250 -25.55 9.42 67.23
C VAL A 250 -24.87 10.51 66.40
N SER A 251 -23.57 10.73 66.60
CA SER A 251 -22.81 11.65 65.74
C SER A 251 -22.82 11.15 64.29
N PRO A 252 -23.16 12.00 63.30
CA PRO A 252 -23.33 11.56 61.91
C PRO A 252 -22.01 11.13 61.29
N THR A 253 -22.00 9.94 60.71
CA THR A 253 -20.83 9.32 60.05
C THR A 253 -20.65 9.89 58.65
N VAL A 254 -21.75 10.12 57.92
CA VAL A 254 -21.74 10.68 56.57
C VAL A 254 -21.60 12.20 56.63
N THR A 255 -20.56 12.76 55.99
CA THR A 255 -20.29 14.20 56.01
C THR A 255 -21.12 14.98 54.98
N GLU A 256 -21.30 16.30 55.19
CA GLU A 256 -22.02 17.15 54.21
C GLU A 256 -21.28 17.29 52.88
N GLU A 257 -19.95 17.31 52.94
CA GLU A 257 -19.08 17.35 51.77
C GLU A 257 -19.30 16.11 50.87
N GLU A 258 -19.46 14.92 51.46
CA GLU A 258 -19.75 13.69 50.72
C GLU A 258 -21.11 13.73 50.01
N ILE A 259 -22.13 14.34 50.64
CA ILE A 259 -23.45 14.53 50.03
C ILE A 259 -23.36 15.54 48.88
N GLU A 260 -22.58 16.61 49.01
CA GLU A 260 -22.36 17.57 47.92
C GLU A 260 -21.63 16.93 46.73
N ILE A 261 -20.62 16.09 46.99
CA ILE A 261 -19.91 15.34 45.95
C ILE A 261 -20.88 14.38 45.26
N ALA A 262 -21.69 13.63 46.01
CA ALA A 262 -22.71 12.75 45.44
C ALA A 262 -23.76 13.53 44.64
N ARG A 263 -24.14 14.73 45.05
CA ARG A 263 -25.05 15.63 44.32
C ARG A 263 -24.45 16.11 43.01
N LYS A 264 -23.16 16.50 43.01
CA LYS A 264 -22.43 16.86 41.78
C LYS A 264 -22.34 15.67 40.82
N GLN A 265 -22.07 14.47 41.34
CA GLN A 265 -22.05 13.23 40.54
C GLN A 265 -23.42 12.93 39.95
N ALA A 266 -24.50 12.94 40.75
CA ALA A 266 -25.86 12.73 40.25
C ALA A 266 -26.26 13.76 39.18
N ALA A 267 -25.90 15.04 39.36
CA ALA A 267 -26.16 16.09 38.39
C ALA A 267 -25.36 15.93 37.09
N GLN A 268 -24.15 15.35 37.14
CA GLN A 268 -23.32 15.08 35.97
C GLN A 268 -23.91 14.00 35.05
N TYR A 269 -24.68 13.07 35.62
CA TYR A 269 -25.26 11.91 34.91
C TYR A 269 -26.78 12.02 34.71
N GLN A 270 -27.41 13.16 35.03
CA GLN A 270 -28.80 13.50 34.70
C GLN A 270 -28.93 13.96 33.25
#